data_AF-A0A2E2MT54-F1
#
_entry.id   AF-A0A2E2MT54-F1
#
_cell.length_a   1.000
_cell.length_b   1.000
_cell.length_c   1.000
_cell.angle_alpha   90.00
_cell.angle_beta   90.00
_cell.angle_gamma   90.00
#
_symmetry.space_group_name_H-M   'P 1'
#
loop_
_entity.id
_entity.type
_entity.pdbx_description
1 polymer ?
#
loop_
_entity_poly.entity_id
_entity_poly.type
_entity_poly.pdbx_seq_one_letter_code
_entity_poly.pdbx_strand_id
1 'polypeptide(L)'
;MIEKTSSFSRFLLVAAAFVIVVSGLKMAGPLLVPFLLAVFIAMIVSPLLAWLKTYRLPNGVAIFLVIGLVLSVGLLLGAVIGSSVENFRQDVPEYSAKLSAMSSSIQQWLSQRGITINAEQWSSSFDPGAVMGVVGTTLASFGNVMTNAVMILLTVIFILAENVSFGEKLRAAKGNNDSQEWLRTFSDSVHSYLAIKAAISLLTGFVIFLWLTILGVDYAVLWGLVAFLLNFIPTVGSFIAAVPAVLLA
;
A
#
# COMPACT_ATOMS: atom_id res chain seq x y z
N MET A 1 -33.24 -41.97 -0.73
CA MET A 1 -32.85 -42.03 -2.15
C MET A 1 -31.92 -40.86 -2.42
N ILE A 2 -30.61 -41.11 -2.55
CA ILE A 2 -29.65 -40.07 -2.95
C ILE A 2 -29.54 -40.19 -4.46
N GLU A 3 -30.10 -39.24 -5.21
CA GLU A 3 -29.96 -39.18 -6.65
C GLU A 3 -28.47 -39.20 -7.02
N LYS A 4 -28.06 -40.20 -7.80
CA LYS A 4 -26.76 -40.20 -8.47
C LYS A 4 -26.77 -39.07 -9.49
N THR A 5 -26.44 -37.86 -9.05
CA THR A 5 -26.15 -36.74 -9.95
C THR A 5 -25.09 -37.24 -10.94
N SER A 6 -25.43 -37.23 -12.24
CA SER A 6 -24.49 -37.56 -13.31
C SER A 6 -23.19 -36.76 -13.13
N SER A 7 -22.04 -37.39 -13.45
CA SER A 7 -20.72 -36.72 -13.44
C SER A 7 -20.77 -35.38 -14.19
N PHE A 8 -21.56 -35.34 -15.27
CA PHE A 8 -21.81 -34.15 -16.07
C PHE A 8 -22.54 -33.03 -15.29
N SER A 9 -23.57 -33.37 -14.50
CA SER A 9 -24.31 -32.40 -13.69
C SER A 9 -23.45 -31.82 -12.57
N ARG A 10 -22.60 -32.63 -11.93
CA ARG A 10 -21.63 -32.14 -10.94
C ARG A 10 -20.60 -31.21 -11.57
N PHE A 11 -20.09 -31.56 -12.74
CA PHE A 11 -19.17 -30.70 -13.48
C PHE A 11 -19.81 -29.35 -13.82
N LEU A 12 -21.05 -29.35 -14.32
CA LEU A 12 -21.79 -28.14 -14.68
C LEU A 12 -22.08 -27.27 -13.44
N LEU A 13 -22.42 -27.87 -12.30
CA LEU A 13 -22.61 -27.17 -11.02
C LEU A 13 -21.30 -26.54 -10.51
N VAL A 14 -20.17 -27.26 -10.56
CA VAL A 14 -18.87 -26.73 -10.14
C VAL A 14 -18.42 -25.60 -11.07
N ALA A 15 -18.60 -25.75 -12.37
CA ALA A 15 -18.29 -24.70 -13.35
C ALA A 15 -19.16 -23.45 -13.13
N ALA A 16 -20.47 -23.63 -12.92
CA ALA A 16 -21.38 -22.53 -12.62
C ALA A 16 -21.02 -21.83 -11.29
N ALA A 17 -20.75 -22.59 -10.23
CA ALA A 17 -20.30 -22.05 -8.94
C ALA A 17 -18.98 -21.28 -9.10
N PHE A 18 -18.02 -21.81 -9.86
CA PHE A 18 -16.76 -21.14 -10.16
C PHE A 18 -16.99 -19.81 -10.88
N VAL A 19 -17.82 -19.78 -11.93
CA VAL A 19 -18.14 -18.55 -12.67
C VAL A 19 -18.84 -17.54 -11.77
N ILE A 20 -19.79 -17.96 -10.92
CA ILE A 20 -20.48 -17.07 -9.98
C ILE A 20 -19.50 -16.48 -8.96
N VAL A 21 -18.61 -17.31 -8.39
CA VAL A 21 -17.61 -16.84 -7.42
C VAL A 21 -16.61 -15.88 -8.07
N VAL A 22 -16.09 -16.20 -9.26
CA VAL A 22 -15.15 -15.33 -9.98
C VAL A 22 -15.83 -14.03 -10.43
N SER A 23 -17.07 -14.10 -10.90
CA SER A 23 -17.84 -12.91 -11.29
C SER A 23 -18.17 -12.05 -10.08
N GLY A 24 -18.55 -12.67 -8.95
CA GLY A 24 -18.76 -12.00 -7.67
C GLY A 24 -17.50 -11.32 -7.16
N LEU A 25 -16.34 -11.99 -7.21
CA LEU A 25 -15.03 -11.42 -6.87
C LEU A 25 -14.66 -10.25 -7.78
N LYS A 26 -14.90 -10.37 -9.09
CA LYS A 26 -14.66 -9.28 -10.06
C LYS A 26 -15.54 -8.06 -9.76
N MET A 27 -16.82 -8.27 -9.45
CA MET A 27 -17.73 -7.20 -9.04
C MET A 27 -17.35 -6.59 -7.69
N ALA A 28 -16.82 -7.40 -6.77
CA ALA A 28 -16.31 -6.97 -5.48
C ALA A 28 -14.91 -6.32 -5.54
N GLY A 29 -14.27 -6.28 -6.70
CA GLY A 29 -12.94 -5.68 -6.92
C GLY A 29 -12.74 -4.32 -6.24
N PRO A 30 -13.68 -3.35 -6.38
CA PRO A 30 -13.58 -2.05 -5.73
C PRO A 30 -13.59 -2.10 -4.19
N LEU A 31 -14.20 -3.12 -3.59
CA LEU A 31 -14.27 -3.31 -2.14
C LEU A 31 -13.09 -4.18 -1.62
N LEU A 32 -12.58 -5.08 -2.47
CA LEU A 32 -11.49 -5.99 -2.12
C LEU A 32 -10.21 -5.25 -1.75
N VAL A 33 -9.83 -4.21 -2.51
CA VAL A 33 -8.59 -3.47 -2.23
C VAL A 33 -8.66 -2.75 -0.87
N PRO A 34 -9.70 -1.93 -0.57
CA PRO A 34 -9.89 -1.36 0.77
C PRO A 34 -9.93 -2.40 1.88
N PHE A 35 -10.60 -3.52 1.65
CA PHE A 35 -10.72 -4.60 2.63
C PHE A 35 -9.38 -5.27 2.93
N LEU A 36 -8.61 -5.63 1.90
CA LEU A 36 -7.29 -6.24 2.07
C LEU A 36 -6.31 -5.29 2.78
N LEU A 37 -6.35 -4.00 2.43
CA LEU A 37 -5.54 -2.99 3.10
C LEU A 37 -5.98 -2.80 4.57
N ALA A 38 -7.28 -2.87 4.84
CA ALA A 38 -7.80 -2.80 6.20
C ALA A 38 -7.37 -4.01 7.05
N VAL A 39 -7.42 -5.23 6.49
CA VAL A 39 -6.87 -6.43 7.13
C VAL A 39 -5.39 -6.21 7.44
N PHE A 40 -4.63 -5.72 6.47
CA PHE A 40 -3.20 -5.47 6.63
C PHE A 40 -2.89 -4.46 7.75
N ILE A 41 -3.60 -3.33 7.78
CA ILE A 41 -3.47 -2.32 8.84
C ILE A 41 -3.87 -2.92 10.19
N ALA A 42 -4.97 -3.66 10.26
CA ALA A 42 -5.41 -4.31 11.48
C ALA A 42 -4.36 -5.32 12.00
N MET A 43 -3.68 -6.05 11.12
CA MET A 43 -2.58 -6.95 11.50
C MET A 43 -1.38 -6.19 12.07
N ILE A 44 -1.01 -5.04 11.50
CA ILE A 44 0.08 -4.19 11.98
C ILE A 44 -0.26 -3.56 13.35
N VAL A 45 -1.52 -3.19 13.55
CA VAL A 45 -2.01 -2.53 14.76
C VAL A 45 -2.34 -3.55 15.88
N SER A 46 -2.57 -4.80 15.54
CA SER A 46 -2.83 -5.90 16.50
C SER A 46 -1.80 -6.00 17.65
N PRO A 47 -0.47 -6.01 17.42
CA PRO A 47 0.51 -6.04 18.51
C PRO A 47 0.41 -4.81 19.43
N LEU A 48 0.09 -3.63 18.88
CA LEU A 48 -0.15 -2.43 19.67
C LEU A 48 -1.39 -2.59 20.57
N LEU A 49 -2.47 -3.17 20.05
CA LEU A 49 -3.67 -3.48 20.84
C LEU A 49 -3.37 -4.50 21.95
N ALA A 50 -2.58 -5.54 21.66
CA ALA A 50 -2.17 -6.54 22.65
C ALA A 50 -1.32 -5.90 23.77
N TRP A 51 -0.38 -5.04 23.40
CA TRP A 51 0.43 -4.28 24.35
C TRP A 51 -0.45 -3.38 25.24
N LEU A 52 -1.43 -2.67 24.67
CA LEU A 52 -2.35 -1.81 25.44
C LEU A 52 -3.19 -2.61 26.46
N LYS A 53 -3.57 -3.85 26.12
CA LYS A 53 -4.29 -4.75 27.04
C LYS A 53 -3.43 -5.18 28.24
N THR A 54 -2.11 -5.18 28.13
CA THR A 54 -1.23 -5.50 29.29
C THR A 54 -1.32 -4.46 30.40
N TYR A 55 -1.77 -3.23 30.11
CA TYR A 55 -1.97 -2.15 31.09
C TYR A 55 -3.30 -2.25 31.88
N ARG A 56 -3.94 -3.42 31.93
CA ARG A 56 -5.25 -3.66 32.61
C ARG A 56 -6.40 -2.78 32.11
N LEU A 57 -6.27 -2.20 30.91
CA LEU A 57 -7.35 -1.44 30.28
C LEU A 57 -8.50 -2.40 29.90
N PRO A 58 -9.78 -2.03 30.16
CA PRO A 58 -10.90 -2.81 29.69
C PRO A 58 -10.90 -2.85 28.16
N ASN A 59 -11.27 -3.99 27.57
CA ASN A 59 -11.16 -4.25 26.14
C ASN A 59 -11.74 -3.13 25.27
N GLY A 60 -12.89 -2.56 25.64
CA GLY A 60 -13.53 -1.47 24.90
C GLY A 60 -12.69 -0.19 24.83
N VAL A 61 -12.02 0.19 25.93
CA VAL A 61 -11.19 1.40 25.97
C VAL A 61 -9.93 1.21 25.13
N ALA A 62 -9.30 0.04 25.22
CA ALA A 62 -8.12 -0.25 24.42
C ALA A 62 -8.43 -0.18 22.91
N ILE A 63 -9.57 -0.72 22.48
CA ILE A 63 -10.03 -0.64 21.09
C ILE A 63 -10.32 0.80 20.68
N PHE A 64 -11.04 1.56 21.50
CA PHE A 64 -11.39 2.94 21.19
C PHE A 64 -10.16 3.83 21.03
N LEU A 65 -9.15 3.65 21.89
CA LEU A 65 -7.86 4.35 21.78
C LEU A 65 -7.13 3.99 20.49
N VAL A 66 -7.07 2.70 20.15
CA VAL A 66 -6.43 2.23 18.93
C VAL A 66 -7.16 2.72 17.67
N ILE A 67 -8.49 2.67 17.66
CA ILE A 67 -9.31 3.23 16.58
C ILE A 67 -9.07 4.73 16.46
N GLY A 68 -9.08 5.47 17.57
CA GLY A 68 -8.83 6.90 17.59
C GLY A 68 -7.44 7.24 17.03
N LEU A 69 -6.42 6.46 17.39
CA LEU A 69 -5.07 6.60 16.84
C LEU A 69 -5.05 6.36 15.33
N VAL A 70 -5.61 5.25 14.85
CA VAL A 70 -5.64 4.90 13.43
C VAL A 70 -6.42 5.93 12.61
N LEU A 71 -7.54 6.42 13.12
CA LEU A 71 -8.32 7.50 12.50
C LEU A 71 -7.52 8.80 12.43
N SER A 72 -6.89 9.20 13.54
CA SER A 72 -6.13 10.45 13.59
C SER A 72 -4.96 10.41 12.62
N VAL A 73 -4.17 9.33 12.63
CA VAL A 73 -3.03 9.15 11.72
C VAL A 73 -3.52 9.07 10.27
N GLY A 74 -4.57 8.30 9.99
CA GLY A 74 -5.11 8.14 8.65
C GLY A 74 -5.64 9.44 8.05
N LEU A 75 -6.35 10.26 8.83
CA LEU A 75 -6.86 11.56 8.40
C LEU A 75 -5.74 12.57 8.17
N LEU A 76 -4.75 12.63 9.07
CA LEU A 76 -3.58 13.51 8.93
C LEU A 76 -2.77 13.16 7.67
N LEU A 77 -2.45 11.87 7.51
CA LEU A 77 -1.77 11.38 6.32
C LEU A 77 -2.61 11.66 5.06
N GLY A 78 -3.94 11.47 5.13
CA GLY A 78 -4.85 11.79 4.04
C GLY A 78 -4.82 13.24 3.60
N ALA A 79 -4.88 14.18 4.53
CA ALA A 79 -4.81 15.59 4.21
C ALA A 79 -3.45 16.00 3.62
N VAL A 80 -2.35 15.57 4.25
CA VAL A 80 -0.99 15.96 3.83
C VAL A 80 -0.61 15.32 2.50
N ILE A 81 -0.91 14.04 2.31
CA ILE A 81 -0.59 13.33 1.07
C ILE A 81 -1.52 13.76 -0.06
N GLY A 82 -2.82 13.94 0.22
CA GLY A 82 -3.78 14.44 -0.77
C GLY A 82 -3.37 15.78 -1.35
N SER A 83 -3.00 16.74 -0.48
CA SER A 83 -2.48 18.04 -0.92
C SER A 83 -1.14 17.93 -1.64
N SER A 84 -0.22 17.07 -1.17
CA SER A 84 1.08 16.87 -1.84
C SER A 84 0.93 16.29 -3.25
N VAL A 85 0.00 15.34 -3.45
CA VAL A 85 -0.28 14.76 -4.78
C VAL A 85 -0.87 15.80 -5.72
N GLU A 86 -1.78 16.64 -5.22
CA GLU A 86 -2.40 17.69 -6.04
C GLU A 86 -1.39 18.76 -6.46
N ASN A 87 -0.56 19.24 -5.52
CA ASN A 87 0.50 20.20 -5.83
C ASN A 87 1.54 19.59 -6.80
N PHE A 88 1.97 18.35 -6.58
CA PHE A 88 2.88 17.66 -7.50
C PHE A 88 2.31 17.58 -8.92
N ARG A 89 1.01 17.30 -9.07
CA ARG A 89 0.35 17.27 -10.39
C ARG A 89 0.38 18.61 -11.10
N GLN A 90 0.28 19.71 -10.36
CA GLN A 90 0.38 21.06 -10.93
C GLN A 90 1.81 21.36 -11.39
N ASP A 91 2.80 20.81 -10.69
CA ASP A 91 4.22 21.00 -11.00
C ASP A 91 4.77 19.99 -12.04
N VAL A 92 3.99 18.98 -12.44
CA VAL A 92 4.39 17.98 -13.46
C VAL A 92 4.99 18.62 -14.73
N PRO A 93 4.41 19.68 -15.32
CA PRO A 93 5.01 20.34 -16.48
C PRO A 93 6.40 20.93 -16.20
N GLU A 94 6.62 21.49 -15.01
CA GLU A 94 7.92 22.04 -14.61
C GLU A 94 8.96 20.93 -14.45
N TYR A 95 8.62 19.84 -13.75
CA TYR A 95 9.52 18.69 -13.62
C TYR A 95 9.83 18.02 -14.96
N SER A 96 8.85 17.97 -15.88
CA SER A 96 9.06 17.48 -17.24
C SER A 96 10.07 18.34 -18.01
N ALA A 97 9.98 19.67 -17.88
CA ALA A 97 10.93 20.60 -18.48
C ALA A 97 12.35 20.45 -17.89
N LYS A 98 12.48 20.31 -16.56
CA LYS A 98 13.77 20.04 -15.90
C LYS A 98 14.39 18.73 -16.38
N LEU A 99 13.60 17.66 -16.45
CA LEU A 99 14.06 16.36 -16.93
C LEU A 99 14.46 16.41 -18.42
N SER A 100 13.76 17.20 -19.23
CA SER A 100 14.14 17.46 -20.63
C SER A 100 15.48 18.19 -20.73
N ALA A 101 15.70 19.23 -19.92
CA ALA A 101 16.95 19.97 -19.87
C ALA A 101 18.13 19.08 -19.43
N MET A 102 17.93 18.23 -18.41
CA MET A 102 18.94 17.27 -17.96
C MET A 102 19.27 16.24 -19.04
N SER A 103 18.23 15.70 -19.70
CA SER A 103 18.37 14.76 -20.82
C SER A 103 19.17 15.38 -21.98
N SER A 104 18.89 16.64 -22.34
CA SER A 104 19.64 17.37 -23.36
C SER A 104 21.10 17.65 -22.95
N SER A 105 21.35 17.93 -21.66
CA SER A 105 22.70 18.15 -21.13
C SER A 105 23.53 16.86 -21.18
N ILE A 106 22.92 15.71 -20.87
CA ILE A 106 23.53 14.38 -21.02
C ILE A 106 23.85 14.11 -22.49
N GLN A 107 22.93 14.39 -23.40
CA GLN A 107 23.15 14.25 -24.84
C GLN A 107 24.34 15.11 -25.32
N GLN A 108 24.43 16.36 -24.86
CA GLN A 108 25.52 17.26 -25.22
C GLN A 108 26.87 16.77 -24.68
N TRP A 109 26.90 16.30 -23.42
CA TRP A 109 28.10 15.71 -22.83
C TRP A 109 28.59 14.45 -23.57
N LEU A 110 27.66 13.60 -24.03
CA LEU A 110 27.97 12.43 -24.86
C LEU A 110 28.49 12.84 -26.25
N SER A 111 27.89 13.87 -26.84
CA SER A 111 28.30 14.41 -28.14
C SER A 111 29.73 14.97 -28.09
N GLN A 112 30.10 15.65 -27.00
CA GLN A 112 31.47 16.14 -26.76
C GLN A 112 32.50 15.01 -26.63
N ARG A 113 32.07 13.78 -26.26
CA ARG A 113 32.93 12.59 -26.20
C ARG A 113 32.94 11.76 -27.49
N GLY A 114 32.37 12.28 -28.57
CA GLY A 114 32.39 11.65 -29.91
C GLY A 114 31.24 10.68 -30.18
N ILE A 115 30.22 10.61 -29.30
CA ILE A 115 29.02 9.81 -29.51
C ILE A 115 27.92 10.73 -30.08
N THR A 116 27.75 10.73 -31.40
CA THR A 116 26.72 11.54 -32.07
C THR A 116 25.35 10.88 -31.96
N ILE A 117 24.60 11.23 -30.92
CA ILE A 117 23.20 10.80 -30.76
C ILE A 117 22.30 11.78 -31.51
N ASN A 118 21.59 11.30 -32.52
CA ASN A 118 20.58 12.08 -33.23
C ASN A 118 19.48 12.54 -32.24
N ALA A 119 19.17 13.84 -32.25
CA ALA A 119 18.22 14.46 -31.32
C ALA A 119 16.77 13.99 -31.53
N GLU A 120 16.36 13.71 -32.77
CA GLU A 120 15.06 13.11 -33.07
C GLU A 120 14.98 11.68 -32.51
N GLN A 121 16.04 10.87 -32.65
CA GLN A 121 16.04 9.50 -32.14
C GLN A 121 16.11 9.43 -30.60
N TRP A 122 16.78 10.40 -29.97
CA TRP A 122 16.84 10.53 -28.51
C TRP A 122 15.48 10.92 -27.92
N SER A 123 14.85 11.96 -28.47
CA SER A 123 13.52 12.42 -28.03
C SER A 123 12.41 11.40 -28.32
N SER A 124 12.52 10.62 -29.40
CA SER A 124 11.56 9.54 -29.67
C SER A 124 11.71 8.34 -28.73
N SER A 125 12.91 8.13 -28.16
CA SER A 125 13.20 7.01 -27.26
C SER A 125 12.99 7.39 -25.78
N PHE A 126 13.16 8.67 -25.45
CA PHE A 126 13.00 9.20 -24.11
C PHE A 126 12.09 10.43 -24.14
N ASP A 127 10.82 10.23 -23.78
CA ASP A 127 9.84 11.30 -23.59
C ASP A 127 9.72 11.63 -22.09
N PRO A 128 10.28 12.76 -21.63
CA PRO A 128 10.16 13.20 -20.24
C PRO A 128 8.72 13.38 -19.78
N GLY A 129 7.80 13.76 -20.68
CA GLY A 129 6.38 13.92 -20.39
C GLY A 129 5.72 12.57 -20.10
N ALA A 130 6.03 11.54 -20.89
CA ALA A 130 5.53 10.19 -20.64
C ALA A 130 6.04 9.62 -19.30
N VAL A 131 7.32 9.82 -18.98
CA VAL A 131 7.90 9.41 -17.69
C VAL A 131 7.19 10.11 -16.53
N MET A 132 7.03 11.43 -16.59
CA MET A 132 6.32 12.19 -15.55
C MET A 132 4.83 11.84 -15.47
N GLY A 133 4.20 11.47 -16.58
CA GLY A 133 2.84 10.94 -16.62
C GLY A 133 2.69 9.62 -15.86
N VAL A 134 3.64 8.68 -16.00
CA VAL A 134 3.66 7.43 -15.24
C VAL A 134 3.87 7.69 -13.75
N VAL A 135 4.78 8.60 -13.40
CA VAL A 135 5.00 9.01 -12.00
C VAL A 135 3.72 9.65 -11.43
N GLY A 136 3.12 10.60 -12.14
CA GLY A 136 1.91 11.28 -11.73
C GLY A 136 0.70 10.35 -11.57
N THR A 137 0.51 9.39 -12.47
CA THR A 137 -0.58 8.38 -12.38
C THR A 137 -0.36 7.38 -11.25
N THR A 138 0.89 7.01 -10.98
CA THR A 138 1.26 6.15 -9.85
C THR A 138 0.98 6.88 -8.53
N LEU A 139 1.47 8.12 -8.38
CA LEU A 139 1.23 8.96 -7.20
C LEU A 139 -0.27 9.25 -7.01
N ALA A 140 -0.99 9.51 -8.11
CA ALA A 140 -2.44 9.64 -8.10
C ALA A 140 -3.15 8.39 -7.57
N SER A 141 -2.66 7.19 -7.93
CA SER A 141 -3.25 5.94 -7.46
C SER A 141 -3.09 5.80 -5.94
N PHE A 142 -1.91 6.15 -5.40
CA PHE A 142 -1.70 6.21 -3.95
C PHE A 142 -2.55 7.30 -3.27
N GLY A 143 -2.66 8.49 -3.88
CA GLY A 143 -3.54 9.56 -3.42
C GLY A 143 -5.01 9.16 -3.41
N ASN A 144 -5.45 8.38 -4.41
CA ASN A 144 -6.82 7.84 -4.49
C ASN A 144 -7.10 6.82 -3.39
N VAL A 145 -6.14 5.94 -3.07
CA VAL A 145 -6.25 5.05 -1.90
C VAL A 145 -6.46 5.87 -0.63
N MET A 146 -5.72 6.97 -0.51
CA MET A 146 -5.81 7.85 0.65
C MET A 146 -7.10 8.71 0.66
N THR A 147 -7.64 9.07 -0.50
CA THR A 147 -8.96 9.72 -0.62
C THR A 147 -10.08 8.75 -0.24
N ASN A 148 -9.92 7.46 -0.57
CA ASN A 148 -10.78 6.38 -0.11
C ASN A 148 -10.45 5.91 1.32
N ALA A 149 -9.59 6.63 2.07
CA ALA A 149 -9.18 6.24 3.41
C ALA A 149 -10.38 6.09 4.34
N VAL A 150 -11.45 6.86 4.18
CA VAL A 150 -12.67 6.71 5.01
C VAL A 150 -13.21 5.28 4.97
N MET A 151 -13.27 4.67 3.78
CA MET A 151 -13.77 3.31 3.63
C MET A 151 -12.79 2.29 4.23
N ILE A 152 -11.48 2.48 4.01
CA ILE A 152 -10.43 1.65 4.59
C ILE A 152 -10.50 1.71 6.12
N LEU A 153 -10.54 2.92 6.69
CA LEU A 153 -10.61 3.18 8.12
C LEU A 153 -11.87 2.58 8.74
N LEU A 154 -13.03 2.75 8.11
CA LEU A 154 -14.28 2.13 8.55
C LEU A 154 -14.18 0.59 8.54
N THR A 155 -13.53 0.02 7.54
CA THR A 155 -13.30 -1.43 7.48
C THR A 155 -12.30 -1.89 8.55
N VAL A 156 -11.23 -1.13 8.81
CA VAL A 156 -10.29 -1.40 9.91
C VAL A 156 -11.03 -1.38 11.24
N ILE A 157 -11.91 -0.40 11.45
CA ILE A 157 -12.75 -0.29 12.64
C ILE A 157 -13.60 -1.55 12.83
N PHE A 158 -14.30 -1.98 11.77
CA PHE A 158 -15.10 -3.20 11.84
C PHE A 158 -14.26 -4.44 12.14
N ILE A 159 -13.11 -4.60 11.47
CA ILE A 159 -12.20 -5.74 11.69
C ILE A 159 -11.66 -5.73 13.14
N LEU A 160 -11.23 -4.58 13.65
CA LEU A 160 -10.72 -4.47 15.02
C LEU A 160 -11.81 -4.68 16.08
N ALA A 161 -13.02 -4.18 15.83
CA ALA A 161 -14.18 -4.41 16.71
C ALA A 161 -14.60 -5.89 16.70
N GLU A 162 -14.56 -6.54 15.53
CA GLU A 162 -14.95 -7.94 15.38
C GLU A 162 -13.90 -8.92 15.92
N ASN A 163 -12.60 -8.61 15.82
CA ASN A 163 -11.50 -9.44 16.33
C ASN A 163 -11.71 -9.81 17.82
N VAL A 164 -12.29 -8.90 18.62
CA VAL A 164 -12.59 -9.15 20.04
C VAL A 164 -13.75 -10.13 20.24
N SER A 165 -14.75 -10.12 19.35
CA SER A 165 -15.89 -11.04 19.41
C SER A 165 -15.60 -12.39 18.76
N PHE A 166 -14.73 -12.42 17.74
CA PHE A 166 -14.50 -13.62 16.94
C PHE A 166 -13.76 -14.69 17.73
N GLY A 167 -12.73 -14.33 18.50
CA GLY A 167 -12.02 -15.29 19.35
C GLY A 167 -12.90 -15.92 20.43
N GLU A 168 -13.81 -15.14 21.03
CA GLU A 168 -14.74 -15.61 22.06
C GLU A 168 -15.89 -16.43 21.46
N LYS A 169 -16.48 -15.99 20.34
CA LYS A 169 -17.53 -16.73 19.61
C LYS A 169 -17.01 -18.02 18.99
N LEU A 170 -15.79 -18.04 18.47
CA LEU A 170 -15.17 -19.23 17.91
C LEU A 170 -14.85 -20.26 19.00
N ARG A 171 -14.41 -19.81 20.19
CA ARG A 171 -14.23 -20.66 21.38
C ARG A 171 -15.56 -21.15 21.96
N ALA A 172 -16.61 -20.33 21.91
CA ALA A 172 -17.95 -20.72 22.34
C ALA A 172 -18.66 -21.67 21.33
N ALA A 173 -18.36 -21.56 20.04
CA ALA A 173 -19.00 -22.34 18.97
C ALA A 173 -18.30 -23.68 18.66
N LYS A 174 -17.03 -23.87 19.02
CA LYS A 174 -16.27 -25.09 18.68
C LYS A 174 -15.61 -25.69 19.91
N GLY A 175 -16.23 -26.75 20.42
CA GLY A 175 -15.67 -27.63 21.45
C GLY A 175 -14.28 -28.17 21.08
N ASN A 176 -13.53 -28.49 22.13
CA ASN A 176 -12.12 -28.88 22.16
C ASN A 176 -11.72 -29.85 21.04
N ASN A 177 -10.90 -29.43 20.07
CA ASN A 177 -10.17 -30.38 19.21
C ASN A 177 -8.93 -29.77 18.53
N ASP A 178 -7.85 -30.54 18.59
CA ASP A 178 -6.42 -30.33 18.23
C ASP A 178 -6.07 -29.79 16.84
N SER A 179 -7.03 -29.38 16.02
CA SER A 179 -6.78 -28.97 14.62
C SER A 179 -6.41 -27.48 14.45
N GLN A 180 -6.11 -26.77 15.54
CA GLN A 180 -5.86 -25.31 15.53
C GLN A 180 -4.40 -24.90 15.70
N GLU A 181 -3.49 -25.80 16.06
CA GLU A 181 -2.10 -25.42 16.30
C GLU A 181 -1.42 -24.91 15.03
N TRP A 182 -1.68 -25.54 13.87
CA TRP A 182 -1.15 -25.07 12.59
C TRP A 182 -1.73 -23.72 12.14
N LEU A 183 -3.02 -23.46 12.40
CA LEU A 183 -3.67 -22.17 12.10
C LEU A 183 -3.15 -21.04 12.99
N ARG A 184 -2.94 -21.32 14.28
CA ARG A 184 -2.38 -20.36 15.24
C ARG A 184 -0.94 -20.03 14.91
N THR A 185 -0.10 -21.03 14.70
CA THR A 185 1.32 -20.84 14.35
C THR A 185 1.48 -20.12 13.00
N PHE A 186 0.63 -20.41 12.01
CA PHE A 186 0.60 -19.67 10.75
C PHE A 186 0.20 -18.20 10.96
N SER A 187 -0.87 -17.94 11.72
CA SER A 187 -1.32 -16.58 12.03
C SER A 187 -0.22 -15.79 12.75
N ASP A 188 0.38 -16.36 13.79
CA ASP A 188 1.41 -15.70 14.60
C ASP A 188 2.67 -15.40 13.80
N SER A 189 3.09 -16.33 12.93
CA SER A 189 4.24 -16.13 12.04
C SER A 189 3.98 -15.01 11.03
N VAL A 190 2.78 -14.95 10.44
CA VAL A 190 2.42 -13.89 9.49
C VAL A 190 2.29 -12.55 10.21
N HIS A 191 1.65 -12.50 11.40
CA HIS A 191 1.54 -11.27 12.18
C HIS A 191 2.90 -10.70 12.58
N SER A 192 3.80 -11.55 13.09
CA SER A 192 5.15 -11.12 13.50
C SER A 192 5.99 -10.65 12.30
N TYR A 193 5.99 -11.41 11.21
CA TYR A 193 6.70 -11.01 9.98
C TYR A 193 6.18 -9.68 9.43
N LEU A 194 4.86 -9.50 9.35
CA LEU A 194 4.26 -8.27 8.86
C LEU A 194 4.53 -7.08 9.79
N ALA A 195 4.51 -7.28 11.10
CA ALA A 195 4.84 -6.23 12.07
C ALA A 195 6.30 -5.79 11.94
N ILE A 196 7.24 -6.73 11.85
CA ILE A 196 8.67 -6.45 11.62
C ILE A 196 8.85 -5.72 10.28
N LYS A 197 8.22 -6.22 9.22
CA LYS A 197 8.30 -5.61 7.89
C LYS A 197 7.71 -4.19 7.88
N ALA A 198 6.60 -3.97 8.59
CA ALA A 198 6.01 -2.65 8.74
C ALA A 198 6.90 -1.69 9.53
N ALA A 199 7.51 -2.14 10.62
CA ALA A 199 8.45 -1.34 11.39
C ALA A 199 9.68 -0.94 10.57
N ILE A 200 10.29 -1.89 9.86
CA ILE A 200 11.42 -1.63 8.96
C ILE A 200 11.01 -0.63 7.87
N SER A 201 9.86 -0.87 7.22
CA SER A 201 9.38 0.01 6.16
C SER A 201 9.11 1.42 6.68
N LEU A 202 8.52 1.54 7.88
CA LEU A 202 8.22 2.82 8.49
C LEU A 202 9.51 3.59 8.79
N LEU A 203 10.51 2.90 9.33
CA LEU A 203 11.83 3.47 9.56
C LEU A 203 12.47 3.92 8.24
N THR A 204 12.42 3.10 7.18
CA THR A 204 12.94 3.45 5.86
C THR A 204 12.26 4.70 5.30
N GLY A 205 10.92 4.75 5.31
CA GLY A 205 10.16 5.91 4.86
C GLY A 205 10.45 7.17 5.67
N PHE A 206 10.58 7.04 6.99
CA PHE A 206 10.93 8.14 7.89
C PHE A 206 12.34 8.68 7.65
N VAL A 207 13.32 7.78 7.45
CA VAL A 207 14.69 8.17 7.11
C VAL A 207 14.71 8.94 5.78
N ILE A 208 13.99 8.46 4.77
CA ILE A 208 13.91 9.14 3.46
C ILE A 208 13.21 10.48 3.58
N PHE A 209 12.12 10.57 4.34
CA PHE A 209 11.44 11.83 4.64
C PHE A 209 12.40 12.85 5.27
N LEU A 210 13.17 12.46 6.29
CA LEU A 210 14.14 13.34 6.94
C LEU A 210 15.24 13.78 5.96
N TRP A 211 15.80 12.85 5.20
CA TRP A 211 16.84 13.14 4.21
C TRP A 211 16.36 14.14 3.16
N LEU A 212 15.17 13.92 2.58
CA LEU A 212 14.61 14.81 1.56
C LEU A 212 14.26 16.19 2.14
N THR A 213 13.77 16.24 3.39
CA THR A 213 13.50 17.51 4.07
C THR A 213 14.78 18.31 4.31
N ILE A 214 15.87 17.65 4.75
CA ILE A 214 17.18 18.28 4.95
C ILE A 214 17.75 18.80 3.63
N LEU A 215 17.53 18.06 2.54
CA LEU A 215 17.97 18.43 1.20
C LEU A 215 17.10 19.51 0.54
N GLY A 216 16.00 19.94 1.19
CA GLY A 216 15.07 20.94 0.64
C GLY A 216 14.27 20.44 -0.55
N VAL A 217 14.10 19.12 -0.68
CA VAL A 217 13.36 18.50 -1.79
C VAL A 217 11.86 18.63 -1.56
N ASP A 218 11.14 19.07 -2.58
CA ASP A 218 9.69 19.21 -2.54
C ASP A 218 9.00 17.87 -2.25
N TYR A 219 7.84 17.94 -1.58
CA TYR A 219 6.99 16.78 -1.31
C TYR A 219 7.68 15.64 -0.53
N ALA A 220 8.63 15.96 0.36
CA ALA A 220 9.36 14.97 1.16
C ALA A 220 8.46 13.95 1.88
N VAL A 221 7.29 14.38 2.38
CA VAL A 221 6.30 13.48 3.02
C VAL A 221 5.74 12.46 2.03
N LEU A 222 5.43 12.91 0.81
CA LEU A 222 4.91 12.04 -0.26
C LEU A 222 5.95 10.97 -0.61
N TRP A 223 7.20 11.37 -0.81
CA TRP A 223 8.28 10.44 -1.14
C TRP A 223 8.64 9.49 0.00
N GLY A 224 8.58 9.95 1.25
CA GLY A 224 8.73 9.10 2.43
C GLY A 224 7.63 8.03 2.52
N LEU A 225 6.38 8.39 2.20
CA LEU A 225 5.28 7.42 2.11
C LEU A 225 5.50 6.44 0.97
N VAL A 226 5.84 6.93 -0.23
CA VAL A 226 6.11 6.06 -1.38
C VAL A 226 7.21 5.07 -1.03
N ALA A 227 8.30 5.51 -0.41
CA ALA A 227 9.34 4.63 0.06
C ALA A 227 8.86 3.61 1.09
N PHE A 228 8.04 4.02 2.07
CA PHE A 228 7.40 3.11 3.02
C PHE A 228 6.59 2.01 2.31
N LEU A 229 5.72 2.40 1.37
CA LEU A 229 4.84 1.47 0.66
C LEU A 229 5.63 0.55 -0.26
N LEU A 230 6.59 1.09 -1.02
CA LEU A 230 7.40 0.33 -1.96
C LEU A 230 8.37 -0.62 -1.25
N ASN A 231 8.77 -0.34 0.00
CA ASN A 231 9.62 -1.25 0.77
C ASN A 231 8.93 -2.59 1.11
N PHE A 232 7.61 -2.67 0.99
CA PHE A 232 6.89 -3.96 1.08
C PHE A 232 7.07 -4.85 -0.14
N ILE A 233 7.38 -4.29 -1.32
CA ILE A 233 7.60 -5.03 -2.56
C ILE A 233 9.12 -5.16 -2.77
N PRO A 234 9.70 -6.38 -2.64
CA PRO A 234 11.11 -6.59 -2.98
C PRO A 234 11.36 -6.19 -4.44
N THR A 235 12.50 -5.52 -4.73
CA THR A 235 12.97 -4.98 -6.05
C THR A 235 12.75 -3.49 -6.33
N VAL A 236 11.91 -2.77 -5.57
CA VAL A 236 11.55 -1.38 -5.90
C VAL A 236 12.57 -0.33 -5.41
N GLY A 237 13.68 -0.75 -4.77
CA GLY A 237 14.75 0.14 -4.29
C GLY A 237 15.33 1.07 -5.36
N SER A 238 15.31 0.65 -6.63
CA SER A 238 15.74 1.47 -7.78
C SER A 238 14.90 2.74 -7.95
N PHE A 239 13.60 2.69 -7.67
CA PHE A 239 12.72 3.87 -7.77
C PHE A 239 13.02 4.89 -6.67
N ILE A 240 13.28 4.42 -5.44
CA ILE A 240 13.67 5.28 -4.32
C ILE A 240 15.01 5.96 -4.59
N ALA A 241 15.96 5.25 -5.21
CA ALA A 241 17.27 5.79 -5.58
C ALA A 241 17.18 6.88 -6.68
N ALA A 242 16.15 6.85 -7.53
CA ALA A 242 15.98 7.82 -8.61
C ALA A 242 15.47 9.19 -8.12
N VAL A 243 14.72 9.24 -7.02
CA VAL A 243 14.08 10.47 -6.52
C VAL A 243 15.09 11.58 -6.20
N PRO A 244 16.16 11.36 -5.41
CA PRO A 244 17.15 12.40 -5.14
C PRO A 244 17.93 12.82 -6.39
N ALA A 245 18.19 11.88 -7.32
CA ALA A 245 18.97 12.15 -8.53
C ALA A 245 18.24 13.07 -9.52
N VAL A 246 16.90 13.01 -9.56
CA VAL A 246 16.07 13.85 -10.43
C VAL A 246 15.76 15.21 -9.79
N LEU A 247 15.66 15.28 -8.45
CA LEU A 247 15.21 16.49 -7.74
C LEU A 247 16.35 17.43 -7.31
N LEU A 248 17.59 16.95 -7.19
CA LEU A 248 18.76 17.76 -6.83
C LEU A 248 19.52 18.34 -8.04
N ALA A 249 19.05 18.11 -9.27
CA ALA A 249 19.74 18.46 -10.51
C ALA A 249 19.02 19.54 -11.31
#